data_AF-A0A915YGF8-F1
#
_entry.id   AF-A0A915YGF8-F1
#
_cell.length_a   1.000
_cell.length_b   1.000
_cell.length_c   1.000
_cell.angle_alpha   90.00
_cell.angle_beta   90.00
_cell.angle_gamma   90.00
#
_symmetry.space_group_name_H-M   'P 1'
#
loop_
_entity.id
_entity.type
_entity.pdbx_description
1 polymer ?
#
loop_
_entity_poly.entity_id
_entity_poly.type
_entity_poly.pdbx_seq_one_letter_code
_entity_poly.pdbx_strand_id
1 'polypeptide(L)'
;MATNNPNIQQRSTQQQPIIFQQVSPSSLQVSKSKKNIPVKSLSWSKSSETPFQTQGRTVDIEAQAKALFTEVKENLSNLRQLHNALMTAEYLNIHYKSKHKNKTEEYQKLLNSINELSRNDVDQKTIKELKIISDALTFDRANIDAIFPKIIAFYNSIYLDNSMENKVKQIGYEDFHADALAALNQMNALESVLEEENKETTDGKMTIQRAIQIINTANDMQENVQRILALKAQSLERAKKTTINVLTGVATTILSFGILVFILYKQGVEWETVRDYPIIGIPLGIGIWSFIGSFAAMLTQFYKKPVYDFGNTLKWVIIRPVLGVVMGAAIYLALFSLVLTGKNQNELLPLLVAFFVGYSDTFTFDILNSTQRVIANLFSNPSEDSIKNNPAQPVYVVAPNNTQATPVVPSATATTTNTNSAAITTADNIPTPMDDNHLLGLNEDEK
;
A
#
# COMPACT_ATOMS: atom_id res chain seq x y z
N MET A 1 -37.94 0.13 56.37
CA MET A 1 -38.42 0.55 55.03
C MET A 1 -37.18 0.61 54.14
N ALA A 2 -36.80 -0.41 53.35
CA ALA A 2 -37.37 -0.87 52.06
C ALA A 2 -37.53 0.32 51.08
N THR A 3 -36.93 0.42 49.88
CA THR A 3 -36.45 -0.54 48.85
C THR A 3 -35.36 0.10 47.97
N ASN A 4 -34.23 -0.57 47.65
CA ASN A 4 -33.92 -1.26 46.37
C ASN A 4 -34.36 -0.57 45.06
N ASN A 5 -33.41 -0.12 44.22
CA ASN A 5 -33.04 -0.72 42.90
C ASN A 5 -32.12 0.22 42.05
N PRO A 6 -30.96 -0.23 41.53
CA PRO A 6 -30.39 0.33 40.30
C PRO A 6 -30.42 -0.72 39.18
N ASN A 7 -31.19 -0.42 38.14
CA ASN A 7 -31.30 -1.23 36.94
C ASN A 7 -30.12 -0.89 36.00
N ILE A 8 -28.99 -1.58 36.17
CA ILE A 8 -27.87 -1.54 35.22
C ILE A 8 -28.18 -2.54 34.12
N GLN A 9 -28.74 -2.05 33.01
CA GLN A 9 -28.84 -2.79 31.76
C GLN A 9 -27.43 -3.04 31.22
N GLN A 10 -26.92 -4.26 31.42
CA GLN A 10 -25.83 -4.82 30.64
C GLN A 10 -26.30 -4.98 29.19
N ARG A 11 -25.92 -4.04 28.31
CA ARG A 11 -25.93 -4.28 26.86
C ARG A 11 -24.78 -5.23 26.54
N SER A 12 -25.10 -6.51 26.49
CA SER A 12 -24.27 -7.50 25.80
C SER A 12 -24.27 -7.18 24.31
N THR A 13 -23.22 -6.52 23.82
CA THR A 13 -22.90 -6.48 22.39
C THR A 13 -22.47 -7.87 21.97
N GLN A 14 -23.41 -8.68 21.50
CA GLN A 14 -23.10 -9.86 20.70
C GLN A 14 -22.43 -9.38 19.41
N GLN A 15 -21.10 -9.43 19.38
CA GLN A 15 -20.34 -9.38 18.15
C GLN A 15 -20.73 -10.61 17.33
N GLN A 16 -21.49 -10.40 16.26
CA GLN A 16 -21.64 -11.40 15.23
C GLN A 16 -20.26 -11.64 14.60
N PRO A 17 -19.85 -12.91 14.38
CA PRO A 17 -18.62 -13.18 13.64
C PRO A 17 -18.77 -12.65 12.22
N ILE A 18 -17.98 -11.65 11.87
CA ILE A 18 -17.78 -11.25 10.48
C ILE A 18 -17.04 -12.41 9.82
N ILE A 19 -17.77 -13.25 9.09
CA ILE A 19 -17.21 -14.27 8.22
C ILE A 19 -16.59 -13.53 7.04
N PHE A 20 -15.31 -13.19 7.14
CA PHE A 20 -14.51 -12.84 5.97
C PHE A 20 -14.35 -14.13 5.16
N GLN A 21 -15.14 -14.26 4.10
CA GLN A 21 -14.94 -15.26 3.08
C GLN A 21 -13.59 -14.93 2.42
N GLN A 22 -12.52 -15.60 2.86
CA GLN A 22 -11.21 -15.55 2.24
C GLN A 22 -11.35 -16.11 0.82
N VAL A 23 -11.52 -15.20 -0.14
CA VAL A 23 -11.27 -15.50 -1.54
C VAL A 23 -9.75 -15.65 -1.68
N SER A 24 -9.30 -16.88 -1.88
CA SER A 24 -7.91 -17.18 -2.18
C SER A 24 -7.44 -16.34 -3.37
N PRO A 25 -6.31 -15.61 -3.27
CA PRO A 25 -5.79 -14.85 -4.40
C PRO A 25 -5.34 -15.85 -5.46
N SER A 26 -6.16 -16.02 -6.48
CA SER A 26 -5.76 -16.73 -7.70
C SER A 26 -4.64 -15.89 -8.33
N SER A 27 -3.43 -16.46 -8.40
CA SER A 27 -2.28 -15.83 -9.05
C SER A 27 -2.52 -15.80 -10.57
N LEU A 28 -3.30 -14.83 -11.01
CA LEU A 28 -3.50 -14.51 -12.42
C LEU A 28 -2.27 -13.72 -12.88
N GLN A 29 -1.30 -14.40 -13.48
CA GLN A 29 -0.34 -13.74 -14.36
C GLN A 29 -1.07 -13.30 -15.63
N VAL A 30 -1.69 -12.13 -15.58
CA VAL A 30 -2.28 -11.50 -16.76
C VAL A 30 -1.19 -10.71 -17.47
N SER A 31 -0.57 -11.31 -18.48
CA SER A 31 0.15 -10.54 -19.49
C SER A 31 -0.90 -9.80 -20.33
N LYS A 32 -1.33 -8.61 -19.87
CA LYS A 32 -2.24 -7.73 -20.63
C LYS A 32 -1.44 -7.11 -21.78
N SER A 33 -1.56 -7.69 -22.97
CA SER A 33 -1.11 -7.03 -24.20
C SER A 33 -1.86 -5.71 -24.39
N LYS A 34 -1.16 -4.68 -24.86
CA LYS A 34 -1.70 -3.34 -25.09
C LYS A 34 -2.89 -3.42 -26.05
N LYS A 35 -4.11 -3.38 -25.52
CA LYS A 35 -5.33 -3.54 -26.30
C LYS A 35 -5.66 -2.21 -26.97
N ASN A 36 -5.52 -2.16 -28.29
CA ASN A 36 -5.95 -0.99 -29.07
C ASN A 36 -7.48 -0.89 -29.01
N ILE A 37 -7.99 0.08 -28.25
CA ILE A 37 -9.41 0.41 -28.22
C ILE A 37 -9.72 1.28 -29.44
N PRO A 38 -10.59 0.84 -30.37
CA PRO A 38 -10.96 1.65 -31.51
C PRO A 38 -11.66 2.92 -31.06
N VAL A 39 -11.31 4.05 -31.68
CA VAL A 39 -11.93 5.35 -31.42
C VAL A 39 -13.36 5.32 -31.98
N LYS A 40 -14.36 5.46 -31.10
CA LYS A 40 -15.79 5.47 -31.45
C LYS A 40 -16.31 6.91 -31.42
N SER A 41 -17.12 7.29 -32.42
CA SER A 41 -17.80 8.59 -32.44
C SER A 41 -19.06 8.57 -31.58
N LEU A 42 -19.52 9.73 -31.09
CA LEU A 42 -20.75 9.80 -30.31
C LEU A 42 -21.98 9.67 -31.22
N SER A 43 -22.95 8.84 -30.82
CA SER A 43 -24.29 8.86 -31.40
C SER A 43 -25.09 9.99 -30.79
N TRP A 44 -25.13 11.10 -31.53
CA TRP A 44 -26.14 12.14 -31.33
C TRP A 44 -27.52 11.62 -31.74
N SER A 45 -28.60 12.32 -31.33
CA SER A 45 -29.95 11.97 -31.79
C SER A 45 -29.91 11.83 -33.31
N LYS A 46 -30.60 10.84 -33.87
CA LYS A 46 -30.63 10.68 -35.33
C LYS A 46 -31.07 12.01 -35.90
N SER A 47 -30.16 12.72 -36.58
CA SER A 47 -30.54 13.76 -37.51
C SER A 47 -31.62 13.12 -38.34
N SER A 48 -32.79 13.75 -38.38
CA SER A 48 -33.91 13.25 -39.15
C SER A 48 -33.53 13.32 -40.63
N GLU A 49 -32.68 12.38 -41.06
CA GLU A 49 -32.26 12.15 -42.44
C GLU A 49 -33.46 11.76 -43.32
N THR A 50 -34.69 11.78 -42.80
CA THR A 50 -35.88 11.99 -43.61
C THR A 50 -35.60 13.20 -44.49
N PRO A 51 -35.28 12.98 -45.78
CA PRO A 51 -35.14 14.09 -46.68
C PRO A 51 -36.55 14.64 -46.73
N PHE A 52 -36.77 15.85 -46.22
CA PHE A 52 -37.91 16.67 -46.66
C PHE A 52 -37.66 17.04 -48.13
N GLN A 53 -37.45 16.03 -49.00
CA GLN A 53 -37.38 16.16 -50.44
C GLN A 53 -38.82 16.29 -50.90
N THR A 54 -39.24 17.55 -50.97
CA THR A 54 -39.98 18.11 -52.11
C THR A 54 -40.83 17.10 -52.88
N GLN A 55 -41.97 16.71 -52.32
CA GLN A 55 -43.12 16.37 -53.14
C GLN A 55 -44.34 17.19 -52.67
N GLY A 56 -44.56 18.29 -53.40
CA GLY A 56 -45.87 18.87 -53.66
C GLY A 56 -46.65 19.50 -52.49
N ARG A 57 -46.47 20.82 -52.31
CA ARG A 57 -47.36 21.82 -51.68
C ARG A 57 -47.79 21.56 -50.23
N THR A 58 -47.47 22.56 -49.39
CA THR A 58 -47.77 22.63 -47.95
C THR A 58 -47.30 21.40 -47.19
N VAL A 59 -45.98 21.18 -47.20
CA VAL A 59 -45.34 20.46 -46.08
C VAL A 59 -45.85 21.14 -44.82
N ASP A 60 -46.43 20.33 -43.94
CA ASP A 60 -46.96 20.73 -42.65
C ASP A 60 -45.84 21.42 -41.86
N ILE A 61 -45.83 22.76 -41.93
CA ILE A 61 -44.86 23.66 -41.27
C ILE A 61 -44.82 23.33 -39.78
N GLU A 62 -45.98 22.98 -39.22
CA GLU A 62 -46.14 22.57 -37.84
C GLU A 62 -45.43 21.24 -37.56
N ALA A 63 -45.62 20.23 -38.41
CA ALA A 63 -44.91 18.95 -38.27
C ALA A 63 -43.39 19.10 -38.39
N GLN A 64 -42.91 19.91 -39.35
CA GLN A 64 -41.47 20.16 -39.51
C GLN A 64 -40.88 20.88 -38.30
N ALA A 65 -41.56 21.93 -37.81
CA ALA A 65 -41.11 22.63 -36.61
C ALA A 65 -41.15 21.74 -35.38
N LYS A 66 -42.18 20.91 -35.21
CA LYS A 66 -42.30 19.97 -34.09
C LYS A 66 -41.16 18.94 -34.07
N ALA A 67 -40.77 18.43 -35.23
CA ALA A 67 -39.61 17.56 -35.37
C ALA A 67 -38.32 18.29 -34.96
N LEU A 68 -38.08 19.50 -35.49
CA LEU A 68 -36.91 20.31 -35.15
C LEU A 68 -36.88 20.71 -33.66
N PHE A 69 -38.01 21.08 -33.08
CA PHE A 69 -38.10 21.38 -31.65
C PHE A 69 -37.68 20.19 -30.79
N THR A 70 -38.14 18.99 -31.15
CA THR A 70 -37.80 17.76 -30.44
C THR A 70 -36.30 17.47 -30.54
N GLU A 71 -35.76 17.51 -31.75
CA GLU A 71 -34.34 17.26 -32.03
C GLU A 71 -33.43 18.28 -31.33
N VAL A 72 -33.72 19.57 -31.43
CA VAL A 72 -32.91 20.63 -30.82
C VAL A 72 -32.98 20.54 -29.30
N LYS A 73 -34.16 20.31 -28.69
CA LYS A 73 -34.29 20.16 -27.23
C LYS A 73 -33.52 18.96 -26.71
N GLU A 74 -33.62 17.80 -27.37
CA GLU A 74 -32.89 16.58 -27.00
C GLU A 74 -31.38 16.80 -27.07
N ASN A 75 -30.88 17.31 -28.20
CA ASN A 75 -29.45 17.53 -28.38
C ASN A 75 -28.88 18.57 -27.42
N LEU A 76 -29.64 19.63 -27.13
CA LEU A 76 -29.21 20.64 -26.19
C LEU A 76 -29.20 20.13 -24.76
N SER A 77 -30.18 19.29 -24.37
CA SER A 77 -30.16 18.59 -23.08
C SER A 77 -28.93 17.69 -22.96
N ASN A 78 -28.64 16.90 -23.99
CA ASN A 78 -27.50 15.99 -24.02
C ASN A 78 -26.16 16.75 -23.98
N LEU A 79 -26.02 17.83 -24.76
CA LEU A 79 -24.85 18.70 -24.75
C LEU A 79 -24.63 19.33 -23.38
N ARG A 80 -25.70 19.78 -22.72
CA ARG A 80 -25.61 20.36 -21.37
C ARG A 80 -25.13 19.33 -20.35
N GLN A 81 -25.68 18.11 -20.37
CA GLN A 81 -25.26 17.05 -19.44
C GLN A 81 -23.80 16.65 -19.68
N LEU A 82 -23.42 16.45 -20.93
CA LEU A 82 -22.06 16.08 -21.31
C LEU A 82 -21.06 17.19 -20.97
N HIS A 83 -21.41 18.45 -21.23
CA HIS A 83 -20.60 19.59 -20.85
C HIS A 83 -20.42 19.66 -19.32
N ASN A 84 -21.48 19.46 -18.54
CA ASN A 84 -21.38 19.43 -17.08
C ASN A 84 -20.42 18.32 -16.60
N ALA A 85 -20.52 17.11 -17.17
CA ALA A 85 -19.60 16.01 -16.87
C ALA A 85 -18.13 16.35 -17.23
N LEU A 86 -17.91 17.03 -18.36
CA LEU A 86 -16.58 17.51 -18.77
C LEU A 86 -16.03 18.59 -17.84
N MET A 87 -16.90 19.43 -17.25
CA MET A 87 -16.50 20.49 -16.33
C MET A 87 -16.17 19.96 -14.92
N THR A 88 -16.84 18.88 -14.49
CA THR A 88 -16.56 18.17 -13.23
C THR A 88 -15.31 17.31 -13.31
N ALA A 89 -14.90 16.87 -14.49
CA ALA A 89 -13.68 16.10 -14.72
C ALA A 89 -12.42 16.97 -14.60
N GLU A 90 -12.13 17.43 -13.38
CA GLU A 90 -11.06 18.38 -13.04
C GLU A 90 -9.67 17.90 -13.49
N TYR A 91 -9.47 16.59 -13.48
CA TYR A 91 -8.18 15.97 -13.69
C TYR A 91 -7.84 15.63 -15.15
N LEU A 92 -8.79 15.77 -16.08
CA LEU A 92 -8.53 15.46 -17.49
C LEU A 92 -7.57 16.46 -18.15
N ASN A 93 -7.21 17.56 -17.47
CA ASN A 93 -6.35 18.66 -17.96
C ASN A 93 -6.67 19.05 -19.42
N ILE A 94 -7.94 18.94 -19.80
CA ILE A 94 -8.38 19.28 -21.13
C ILE A 94 -8.54 20.79 -21.19
N HIS A 95 -7.92 21.41 -22.20
CA HIS A 95 -8.07 22.85 -22.52
C HIS A 95 -9.55 23.25 -22.75
N TYR A 96 -10.47 22.30 -22.77
CA TYR A 96 -11.91 22.53 -22.83
C TYR A 96 -12.43 23.42 -21.69
N LYS A 97 -12.02 23.17 -20.43
CA LYS A 97 -12.57 23.85 -19.25
C LYS A 97 -12.34 25.37 -19.26
N SER A 98 -11.14 25.79 -19.67
CA SER A 98 -10.78 27.22 -19.74
C SER A 98 -11.53 27.95 -20.86
N LYS A 99 -11.73 27.29 -22.01
CA LYS A 99 -12.36 27.89 -23.19
C LYS A 99 -13.90 27.93 -23.10
N HIS A 100 -14.52 27.01 -22.37
CA HIS A 100 -15.98 26.79 -22.42
C HIS A 100 -16.71 27.00 -21.09
N LYS A 101 -16.12 27.71 -20.11
CA LYS A 101 -16.69 27.89 -18.76
C LYS A 101 -18.15 28.38 -18.72
N ASN A 102 -18.58 29.19 -19.69
CA ASN A 102 -19.92 29.79 -19.71
C ASN A 102 -20.93 29.05 -20.61
N LYS A 103 -20.54 27.92 -21.21
CA LYS A 103 -21.40 27.22 -22.19
C LYS A 103 -22.65 26.61 -21.56
N THR A 104 -22.62 26.18 -20.30
CA THR A 104 -23.83 25.73 -19.58
C THR A 104 -24.92 26.80 -19.56
N GLU A 105 -24.55 28.06 -19.27
CA GLU A 105 -25.49 29.18 -19.22
C GLU A 105 -26.02 29.52 -20.62
N GLU A 106 -25.15 29.46 -21.64
CA GLU A 106 -25.52 29.66 -23.04
C GLU A 106 -26.54 28.62 -23.50
N TYR A 107 -26.30 27.33 -23.21
CA TYR A 107 -27.26 26.27 -23.50
C TYR A 107 -28.57 26.46 -22.75
N GLN A 108 -28.53 26.86 -21.47
CA GLN A 108 -29.75 27.11 -20.71
C GLN A 108 -30.58 28.26 -21.29
N LYS A 109 -29.92 29.35 -21.72
CA LYS A 109 -30.59 30.48 -22.40
C LYS A 109 -31.23 30.02 -23.71
N LEU A 110 -30.50 29.26 -24.54
CA LEU A 110 -31.02 28.69 -25.77
C LEU A 110 -32.23 27.77 -25.51
N LEU A 111 -32.19 26.92 -24.48
CA LEU A 111 -33.31 26.06 -24.09
C LEU A 111 -34.56 26.88 -23.75
N ASN A 112 -34.38 27.97 -22.99
CA ASN A 112 -35.46 28.86 -22.61
C ASN A 112 -36.05 29.56 -23.86
N SER A 113 -35.20 30.07 -24.75
CA SER A 113 -35.63 30.69 -26.02
C SER A 113 -36.38 29.71 -26.91
N ILE A 114 -35.94 28.45 -27.01
CA ILE A 114 -36.65 27.41 -27.76
C ILE A 114 -38.02 27.10 -27.12
N ASN A 115 -38.11 27.09 -25.78
CA ASN A 115 -39.36 26.88 -25.09
C ASN A 115 -40.35 28.03 -25.33
N GLU A 116 -39.87 29.28 -25.37
CA GLU A 116 -40.67 30.45 -25.73
C GLU A 116 -41.13 30.40 -27.19
N LEU A 117 -40.23 30.08 -28.12
CA LEU A 117 -40.56 29.89 -29.54
C LEU A 117 -41.62 28.81 -29.74
N SER A 118 -41.55 27.71 -28.97
CA SER A 118 -42.53 26.62 -29.06
C SER A 118 -43.93 26.97 -28.53
N ARG A 119 -44.10 28.13 -27.86
CA ARG A 119 -45.41 28.62 -27.38
C ARG A 119 -46.10 29.56 -28.36
N ASN A 120 -45.36 30.12 -29.32
CA ASN A 120 -45.88 31.05 -30.31
C ASN A 120 -46.35 30.32 -31.58
N ASP A 121 -47.11 31.02 -32.43
CA ASP A 121 -47.53 30.48 -33.72
C ASP A 121 -46.32 30.12 -34.58
N VAL A 122 -46.31 28.88 -35.09
CA VAL A 122 -45.19 28.36 -35.87
C VAL A 122 -45.24 28.91 -37.29
N ASP A 123 -44.24 29.72 -37.64
CA ASP A 123 -44.07 30.29 -38.98
C ASP A 123 -42.73 29.88 -39.63
N GLN A 124 -42.52 30.31 -40.88
CA GLN A 124 -41.26 30.06 -41.60
C GLN A 124 -40.04 30.70 -40.92
N LYS A 125 -40.24 31.80 -40.19
CA LYS A 125 -39.17 32.46 -39.43
C LYS A 125 -38.70 31.58 -38.27
N THR A 126 -39.63 30.95 -37.56
CA THR A 126 -39.37 29.99 -36.47
C THR A 126 -38.54 28.81 -36.96
N ILE A 127 -38.89 28.24 -38.12
CA ILE A 127 -38.09 27.16 -38.75
C ILE A 127 -36.68 27.64 -39.07
N LYS A 128 -36.51 28.85 -39.59
CA LYS A 128 -35.19 29.42 -39.90
C LYS A 128 -34.35 29.61 -38.64
N GLU A 129 -34.92 30.12 -37.56
CA GLU A 129 -34.25 30.28 -36.27
C GLU A 129 -33.84 28.93 -35.67
N LEU A 130 -34.72 27.92 -35.71
CA LEU A 130 -34.41 26.55 -35.25
C LEU A 130 -33.26 25.92 -36.04
N LYS A 131 -33.20 26.14 -37.36
CA LYS A 131 -32.09 25.66 -38.20
C LYS A 131 -30.77 26.31 -37.81
N ILE A 132 -30.74 27.63 -37.59
CA ILE A 132 -29.54 28.35 -37.14
C ILE A 132 -29.05 27.79 -35.80
N ILE A 133 -29.96 27.53 -34.86
CA ILE A 133 -29.62 26.92 -33.56
C ILE A 133 -29.09 25.50 -33.77
N SER A 134 -29.74 24.68 -34.61
CA SER A 134 -29.30 23.32 -34.91
C SER A 134 -27.90 23.27 -35.52
N ASP A 135 -27.57 24.19 -36.43
CA ASP A 135 -26.25 24.29 -37.05
C ASP A 135 -25.17 24.68 -36.01
N ALA A 136 -25.49 25.63 -35.12
CA ALA A 136 -24.60 26.00 -34.02
C ALA A 136 -24.35 24.82 -33.06
N LEU A 137 -25.40 24.06 -32.72
CA LEU A 137 -25.25 22.85 -31.91
C LEU A 137 -24.41 21.79 -32.62
N THR A 138 -24.52 21.65 -33.94
CA THR A 138 -23.70 20.71 -34.72
C THR A 138 -22.22 21.03 -34.63
N PHE A 139 -21.85 22.32 -34.60
CA PHE A 139 -20.47 22.73 -34.37
C PHE A 139 -19.98 22.37 -32.96
N ASP A 140 -20.79 22.61 -31.92
CA ASP A 140 -20.43 22.26 -30.54
C ASP A 140 -20.32 20.73 -30.35
N ARG A 141 -21.14 19.94 -31.06
CA ARG A 141 -21.01 18.47 -31.12
C ARG A 141 -19.68 18.05 -31.72
N ALA A 142 -19.31 18.59 -32.87
CA ALA A 142 -18.06 18.28 -33.54
C ALA A 142 -16.84 18.60 -32.65
N ASN A 143 -16.89 19.70 -31.89
CA ASN A 143 -15.84 20.04 -30.92
C ASN A 143 -15.72 19.00 -29.81
N ILE A 144 -16.83 18.51 -29.28
CA ILE A 144 -16.85 17.47 -28.24
C ILE A 144 -16.38 16.12 -28.82
N ASP A 145 -16.87 15.74 -30.00
CA ASP A 145 -16.46 14.53 -30.71
C ASP A 145 -14.95 14.51 -30.97
N ALA A 146 -14.33 15.67 -31.22
CA ALA A 146 -12.88 15.78 -31.39
C ALA A 146 -12.08 15.60 -30.08
N ILE A 147 -12.70 15.86 -28.92
CA ILE A 147 -12.06 15.77 -27.60
C ILE A 147 -12.21 14.37 -27.01
N PHE A 148 -13.36 13.72 -27.25
CA PHE A 148 -13.69 12.45 -26.62
C PHE A 148 -12.66 11.33 -26.82
N PRO A 149 -12.05 11.14 -28.01
CA PRO A 149 -10.96 10.18 -28.21
C PRO A 149 -9.75 10.45 -27.32
N LYS A 150 -9.46 11.72 -27.02
CA LYS A 150 -8.34 12.11 -26.15
C LYS A 150 -8.62 11.71 -24.69
N ILE A 151 -9.88 11.79 -24.26
CA ILE A 151 -10.31 11.35 -22.93
C ILE A 151 -10.11 9.84 -22.79
N ILE A 152 -10.56 9.06 -23.78
CA ILE A 152 -10.37 7.60 -23.81
C ILE A 152 -8.88 7.24 -23.84
N ALA A 153 -8.09 7.93 -24.66
CA ALA A 153 -6.65 7.68 -24.76
C ALA A 153 -5.91 8.02 -23.45
N PHE A 154 -6.27 9.14 -22.80
CA PHE A 154 -5.73 9.52 -21.50
C PHE A 154 -6.03 8.47 -20.44
N TYR A 155 -7.29 8.00 -20.36
CA TYR A 155 -7.69 6.92 -19.48
C TYR A 155 -6.83 5.65 -19.68
N ASN A 156 -6.70 5.22 -20.93
CA ASN A 156 -5.87 4.05 -21.25
C ASN A 156 -4.41 4.24 -20.83
N SER A 157 -3.87 5.46 -20.94
CA SER A 157 -2.48 5.75 -20.57
C SER A 157 -2.23 5.72 -19.06
N ILE A 158 -3.18 6.17 -18.25
CA ILE A 158 -3.07 6.12 -16.78
C ILE A 158 -3.13 4.68 -16.31
N TYR A 159 -3.98 3.87 -16.94
CA TYR A 159 -4.36 2.57 -16.42
C TYR A 159 -3.49 1.41 -16.93
N LEU A 160 -2.99 1.50 -18.17
CA LEU A 160 -2.19 0.41 -18.76
C LEU A 160 -0.80 0.26 -18.14
N ASP A 161 -0.42 1.15 -17.25
CA ASP A 161 0.86 1.07 -16.58
C ASP A 161 0.70 0.30 -15.27
N ASN A 162 1.33 -0.89 -15.19
CA ASN A 162 1.56 -1.65 -13.95
C ASN A 162 2.16 -0.79 -12.81
N SER A 163 2.57 0.44 -13.13
CA SER A 163 2.87 1.55 -12.24
C SER A 163 1.93 1.70 -11.04
N MET A 164 0.60 1.56 -11.13
CA MET A 164 -0.24 1.73 -9.93
C MET A 164 -0.07 0.58 -8.92
N GLU A 165 -0.08 -0.67 -9.37
CA GLU A 165 0.22 -1.81 -8.49
C GLU A 165 1.61 -1.68 -7.87
N ASN A 166 2.60 -1.26 -8.68
CA ASN A 166 3.96 -1.03 -8.20
C ASN A 166 4.03 0.11 -7.18
N LYS A 167 3.23 1.18 -7.35
CA LYS A 167 3.13 2.26 -6.37
C LYS A 167 2.47 1.80 -5.08
N VAL A 168 1.42 0.97 -5.15
CA VAL A 168 0.80 0.37 -3.95
C VAL A 168 1.81 -0.52 -3.23
N LYS A 169 2.55 -1.38 -3.94
CA LYS A 169 3.61 -2.23 -3.36
C LYS A 169 4.75 -1.43 -2.69
N GLN A 170 4.97 -0.19 -3.10
CA GLN A 170 5.96 0.70 -2.48
C GLN A 170 5.48 1.36 -1.18
N ILE A 171 4.20 1.21 -0.82
CA ILE A 171 3.64 1.71 0.43
C ILE A 171 3.96 0.70 1.53
N GLY A 172 4.92 1.03 2.39
CA GLY A 172 5.45 0.11 3.39
C GLY A 172 4.62 0.01 4.68
N TYR A 173 3.80 1.01 5.01
CA TYR A 173 2.95 0.97 6.21
C TYR A 173 1.62 0.28 5.91
N GLU A 174 1.26 -0.70 6.75
CA GLU A 174 0.09 -1.58 6.54
C GLU A 174 -1.23 -0.82 6.47
N ASP A 175 -1.42 0.22 7.28
CA ASP A 175 -2.60 1.07 7.28
C ASP A 175 -2.78 1.79 5.94
N PHE A 176 -1.72 2.46 5.47
CA PHE A 176 -1.73 3.13 4.16
C PHE A 176 -1.80 2.13 3.00
N HIS A 177 -1.19 0.97 3.13
CA HIS A 177 -1.19 -0.08 2.10
C HIS A 177 -2.60 -0.67 1.95
N ALA A 178 -3.30 -0.96 3.04
CA ALA A 178 -4.67 -1.47 3.00
C ALA A 178 -5.63 -0.46 2.33
N ASP A 179 -5.51 0.83 2.66
CA ASP A 179 -6.30 1.89 2.04
C ASP A 179 -5.99 2.05 0.55
N ALA A 180 -4.71 1.99 0.18
CA ALA A 180 -4.29 2.08 -1.22
C ALA A 180 -4.72 0.85 -2.04
N LEU A 181 -4.71 -0.34 -1.42
CA LEU A 181 -5.22 -1.57 -2.03
C LEU A 181 -6.74 -1.52 -2.22
N ALA A 182 -7.48 -0.95 -1.27
CA ALA A 182 -8.92 -0.72 -1.43
C ALA A 182 -9.22 0.21 -2.61
N ALA A 183 -8.49 1.33 -2.72
CA ALA A 183 -8.60 2.26 -3.85
C ALA A 183 -8.26 1.58 -5.20
N LEU A 184 -7.19 0.77 -5.24
CA LEU A 184 -6.81 0.00 -6.43
C LEU A 184 -7.90 -1.01 -6.83
N ASN A 185 -8.49 -1.72 -5.87
CA ASN A 185 -9.59 -2.65 -6.15
C ASN A 185 -10.84 -1.94 -6.68
N GLN A 186 -11.14 -0.75 -6.18
CA GLN A 186 -12.21 0.10 -6.72
C GLN A 186 -11.91 0.50 -8.17
N MET A 187 -10.66 0.90 -8.47
CA MET A 187 -10.25 1.18 -9.85
C MET A 187 -10.40 -0.04 -10.76
N ASN A 188 -10.00 -1.23 -10.30
CA ASN A 188 -10.13 -2.47 -11.07
C ASN A 188 -11.60 -2.82 -11.35
N ALA A 189 -12.49 -2.59 -10.38
CA ALA A 189 -13.92 -2.76 -10.57
C ALA A 189 -14.49 -1.77 -11.61
N LEU A 190 -14.09 -0.49 -11.52
CA LEU A 190 -14.47 0.53 -12.50
C LEU A 190 -13.91 0.23 -13.91
N GLU A 191 -12.72 -0.38 -14.02
CA GLU A 191 -12.16 -0.82 -15.32
C GLU A 191 -13.08 -1.87 -15.95
N SER A 192 -13.54 -2.84 -15.16
CA SER A 192 -14.42 -3.89 -15.68
C SER A 192 -15.73 -3.32 -16.24
N VAL A 193 -16.29 -2.30 -15.58
CA VAL A 193 -17.48 -1.57 -16.08
C VAL A 193 -17.16 -0.88 -17.40
N LEU A 194 -16.02 -0.20 -17.53
CA LEU A 194 -15.61 0.45 -18.78
C LEU A 194 -15.34 -0.55 -19.91
N GLU A 195 -14.78 -1.71 -19.60
CA GLU A 195 -14.53 -2.75 -20.60
C GLU A 195 -15.82 -3.39 -21.11
N GLU A 196 -16.75 -3.72 -20.21
CA GLU A 196 -18.08 -4.21 -20.56
C GLU A 196 -18.79 -3.15 -21.40
N GLU A 197 -18.69 -1.88 -20.98
CA GLU A 197 -19.30 -0.80 -21.70
C GLU A 197 -18.74 -0.64 -23.13
N ASN A 198 -17.43 -0.81 -23.29
CA ASN A 198 -16.82 -0.71 -24.60
C ASN A 198 -17.18 -1.91 -25.53
N LYS A 199 -17.53 -3.08 -24.99
CA LYS A 199 -17.89 -4.26 -25.80
C LYS A 199 -19.28 -4.17 -26.41
N GLU A 200 -20.24 -3.57 -25.71
CA GLU A 200 -21.65 -3.53 -26.13
C GLU A 200 -21.94 -2.57 -27.30
N THR A 201 -20.95 -1.81 -27.77
CA THR A 201 -21.12 -0.94 -28.94
C THR A 201 -20.77 -1.68 -30.22
N THR A 202 -21.74 -2.46 -30.73
CA THR A 202 -21.64 -3.21 -32.00
C THR A 202 -21.56 -2.30 -33.23
N ASP A 203 -22.13 -1.09 -33.16
CA ASP A 203 -22.28 -0.21 -34.32
C ASP A 203 -21.18 0.86 -34.43
N GLY A 204 -20.15 0.79 -33.57
CA GLY A 204 -19.05 1.76 -33.54
C GLY A 204 -19.44 3.17 -33.08
N LYS A 205 -20.69 3.39 -32.65
CA LYS A 205 -21.19 4.66 -32.10
C LYS A 205 -21.48 4.53 -30.60
N MET A 206 -21.11 5.55 -29.83
CA MET A 206 -21.30 5.60 -28.38
C MET A 206 -22.42 6.58 -28.00
N THR A 207 -23.39 6.13 -27.21
CA THR A 207 -24.46 7.01 -26.74
C THR A 207 -23.93 8.08 -25.80
N ILE A 208 -24.58 9.26 -25.77
CA ILE A 208 -24.13 10.37 -24.92
C ILE A 208 -24.23 10.01 -23.43
N GLN A 209 -25.26 9.25 -23.03
CA GLN A 209 -25.39 8.76 -21.66
C GLN A 209 -24.19 7.88 -21.26
N ARG A 210 -23.74 7.01 -22.17
CA ARG A 210 -22.53 6.21 -21.96
C ARG A 210 -21.28 7.07 -21.90
N ALA A 211 -21.16 8.08 -22.77
CA ALA A 211 -20.03 9.00 -22.72
C ALA A 211 -19.96 9.74 -21.37
N ILE A 212 -21.10 10.15 -20.82
CA ILE A 212 -21.21 10.74 -19.48
C ILE A 212 -20.76 9.74 -18.40
N GLN A 213 -21.25 8.49 -18.46
CA GLN A 213 -20.83 7.43 -17.54
C GLN A 213 -19.32 7.20 -17.59
N ILE A 214 -18.73 7.10 -18.77
CA ILE A 214 -17.28 6.94 -18.94
C ILE A 214 -16.52 8.11 -18.33
N ILE A 215 -16.98 9.35 -18.53
CA ILE A 215 -16.33 10.55 -17.95
C ILE A 215 -16.40 10.53 -16.42
N ASN A 216 -17.56 10.18 -15.86
CA ASN A 216 -17.75 10.09 -14.41
C ASN A 216 -16.86 8.98 -13.81
N THR A 217 -16.90 7.78 -14.40
CA THR A 217 -16.06 6.66 -13.98
C THR A 217 -14.57 7.00 -14.08
N ALA A 218 -14.15 7.67 -15.15
CA ALA A 218 -12.77 8.13 -15.30
C ALA A 218 -12.37 9.15 -14.22
N ASN A 219 -13.30 10.03 -13.83
CA ASN A 219 -13.07 10.98 -12.74
C ASN A 219 -12.89 10.25 -11.39
N ASP A 220 -13.75 9.28 -11.08
CA ASP A 220 -13.67 8.47 -9.85
C ASP A 220 -12.38 7.64 -9.80
N MET A 221 -11.96 7.07 -10.92
CA MET A 221 -10.67 6.36 -11.02
C MET A 221 -9.50 7.29 -10.76
N GLN A 222 -9.56 8.51 -11.30
CA GLN A 222 -8.50 9.48 -11.14
C GLN A 222 -8.43 10.03 -9.71
N GLU A 223 -9.56 10.19 -9.02
CA GLU A 223 -9.60 10.46 -7.58
C GLU A 223 -8.88 9.36 -6.80
N ASN A 224 -9.15 8.09 -7.13
CA ASN A 224 -8.46 6.95 -6.53
C ASN A 224 -6.95 6.94 -6.81
N VAL A 225 -6.52 7.30 -8.03
CA VAL A 225 -5.10 7.49 -8.35
C VAL A 225 -4.47 8.57 -7.46
N GLN A 226 -5.11 9.73 -7.33
CA GLN A 226 -4.62 10.81 -6.47
C GLN A 226 -4.55 10.37 -5.01
N ARG A 227 -5.55 9.61 -4.54
CA ARG A 227 -5.56 9.03 -3.19
C ARG A 227 -4.37 8.09 -2.97
N ILE A 228 -4.08 7.18 -3.91
CA ILE A 228 -2.92 6.28 -3.83
C ILE A 228 -1.61 7.09 -3.81
N LEU A 229 -1.48 8.12 -4.65
CA LEU A 229 -0.30 8.99 -4.67
C LEU A 229 -0.12 9.76 -3.36
N ALA A 230 -1.21 10.27 -2.78
CA ALA A 230 -1.20 10.95 -1.49
C ALA A 230 -0.80 10.00 -0.35
N LEU A 231 -1.38 8.79 -0.32
CA LEU A 231 -1.02 7.75 0.66
C LEU A 231 0.45 7.35 0.55
N LYS A 232 0.98 7.23 -0.67
CA LYS A 232 2.41 6.99 -0.90
C LYS A 232 3.27 8.14 -0.37
N ALA A 233 2.90 9.39 -0.63
CA ALA A 233 3.62 10.55 -0.12
C ALA A 233 3.63 10.57 1.42
N GLN A 234 2.47 10.32 2.06
CA GLN A 234 2.34 10.22 3.51
C GLN A 234 3.18 9.06 4.08
N SER A 235 3.19 7.91 3.41
CA SER A 235 4.04 6.77 3.78
C SER A 235 5.53 7.15 3.75
N LEU A 236 5.99 7.85 2.71
CA LEU A 236 7.39 8.30 2.61
C LEU A 236 7.74 9.33 3.69
N GLU A 237 6.83 10.26 4.00
CA GLU A 237 7.02 11.24 5.05
C GLU A 237 7.12 10.58 6.43
N ARG A 238 6.21 9.64 6.73
CA ARG A 238 6.24 8.86 7.96
C ARG A 238 7.49 8.00 8.06
N ALA A 239 7.96 7.44 6.95
CA ALA A 239 9.22 6.69 6.90
C ALA A 239 10.40 7.59 7.26
N LYS A 240 10.50 8.79 6.66
CA LYS A 240 11.55 9.78 7.01
C LYS A 240 11.52 10.13 8.50
N LYS A 241 10.33 10.43 9.04
CA LYS A 241 10.15 10.74 10.47
C LYS A 241 10.57 9.57 11.36
N THR A 242 10.24 8.34 10.97
CA THR A 242 10.62 7.13 11.71
C THR A 242 12.13 6.92 11.67
N THR A 243 12.77 7.09 10.50
CA THR A 243 14.24 7.01 10.37
C THR A 243 14.94 8.04 11.23
N ILE A 244 14.46 9.29 11.26
CA ILE A 244 15.03 10.36 12.12
C ILE A 244 14.87 10.01 13.59
N ASN A 245 13.69 9.53 14.01
CA ASN A 245 13.45 9.13 15.40
C ASN A 245 14.37 7.97 15.81
N VAL A 246 14.53 6.97 14.94
CA VAL A 246 15.44 5.84 15.15
C VAL A 246 16.89 6.33 15.27
N LEU A 247 17.35 7.15 14.33
CA LEU A 247 18.71 7.71 14.35
C LEU A 247 18.96 8.53 15.60
N THR A 248 17.97 9.33 16.03
CA THR A 248 18.03 10.10 17.27
C THR A 248 18.14 9.18 18.48
N GLY A 249 17.38 8.08 18.53
CA GLY A 249 17.47 7.07 19.60
C GLY A 249 18.84 6.39 19.65
N VAL A 250 19.39 6.00 18.50
CA VAL A 250 20.74 5.42 18.37
C VAL A 250 21.79 6.43 18.86
N ALA A 251 21.76 7.66 18.35
CA ALA A 251 22.71 8.71 18.70
C ALA A 251 22.66 9.03 20.20
N THR A 252 21.47 9.12 20.78
CA THR A 252 21.27 9.36 22.22
C THR A 252 21.85 8.23 23.07
N THR A 253 21.67 6.98 22.63
CA THR A 253 22.21 5.80 23.31
C THR A 253 23.74 5.78 23.27
N ILE A 254 24.35 6.04 22.11
CA ILE A 254 25.81 6.13 21.95
C ILE A 254 26.37 7.28 22.76
N LEU A 255 25.73 8.45 22.73
CA LEU A 255 26.15 9.63 23.50
C LEU A 255 26.12 9.34 25.00
N SER A 256 25.07 8.71 25.50
CA SER A 256 24.95 8.33 26.92
C SER A 256 26.07 7.37 27.33
N PHE A 257 26.39 6.39 26.49
CA PHE A 257 27.51 5.48 26.71
C PHE A 257 28.87 6.19 26.66
N GLY A 258 29.07 7.11 25.71
CA GLY A 258 30.29 7.92 25.61
C GLY A 258 30.51 8.82 26.82
N ILE A 259 29.44 9.42 27.37
CA ILE A 259 29.49 10.21 28.60
C ILE A 259 29.92 9.33 29.79
N LEU A 260 29.35 8.12 29.91
CA LEU A 260 29.74 7.16 30.95
C LEU A 260 31.25 6.84 30.88
N VAL A 261 31.76 6.49 29.69
CA VAL A 261 33.18 6.20 29.47
C VAL A 261 34.05 7.42 29.76
N PHE A 262 33.63 8.62 29.37
CA PHE A 262 34.36 9.86 29.63
C PHE A 262 34.46 10.18 31.12
N ILE A 263 33.40 9.94 31.90
CA ILE A 263 33.42 10.12 33.36
C ILE A 263 34.46 9.17 34.00
N LEU A 264 34.49 7.91 33.59
CA LEU A 264 35.46 6.92 34.08
C LEU A 264 36.90 7.31 33.72
N TYR A 265 37.11 7.80 32.50
CA TYR A 265 38.39 8.31 32.06
C TYR A 265 38.85 9.49 32.92
N LYS A 266 37.97 10.44 33.24
CA LYS A 266 38.28 11.59 34.11
C LYS A 266 38.59 11.22 35.55
N GLN A 267 38.10 10.06 36.02
CA GLN A 267 38.42 9.52 37.34
C GLN A 267 39.78 8.81 37.38
N GLY A 268 40.51 8.73 36.24
CA GLY A 268 41.81 8.06 36.18
C GLY A 268 41.70 6.54 36.30
N VAL A 269 40.54 5.96 36.00
CA VAL A 269 40.36 4.50 36.04
C VAL A 269 41.07 3.90 34.83
N GLU A 270 42.16 3.18 35.08
CA GLU A 270 42.88 2.43 34.04
C GLU A 270 41.98 1.33 33.47
N TRP A 271 42.15 0.96 32.20
CA TRP A 271 41.29 -0.02 31.52
C TRP A 271 41.28 -1.39 32.22
N GLU A 272 42.41 -1.80 32.79
CA GLU A 272 42.51 -3.02 33.60
C GLU A 272 41.61 -2.93 34.83
N THR A 273 41.56 -1.76 35.48
CA THR A 273 40.67 -1.50 36.60
C THR A 273 39.21 -1.37 36.16
N VAL A 274 38.91 -0.79 34.99
CA VAL A 274 37.54 -0.66 34.46
C VAL A 274 36.88 -2.03 34.32
N ARG A 275 37.64 -3.03 33.86
CA ARG A 275 37.12 -4.39 33.69
C ARG A 275 36.60 -4.98 35.00
N ASP A 276 37.38 -4.83 36.06
CA ASP A 276 37.09 -5.40 37.38
C ASP A 276 36.34 -4.44 38.30
N TYR A 277 36.09 -3.19 37.87
CA TYR A 277 35.46 -2.15 38.66
C TYR A 277 34.03 -2.57 39.03
N PRO A 278 33.74 -2.84 40.32
CA PRO A 278 32.45 -3.36 40.71
C PRO A 278 31.42 -2.22 40.79
N ILE A 279 30.40 -2.29 39.93
CA ILE A 279 29.21 -1.44 40.04
C ILE A 279 28.08 -2.32 40.55
N ILE A 280 27.65 -2.09 41.80
CA ILE A 280 26.60 -2.89 42.46
C ILE A 280 26.98 -4.39 42.49
N GLY A 281 28.28 -4.69 42.67
CA GLY A 281 28.80 -6.06 42.71
C GLY A 281 28.96 -6.75 41.34
N ILE A 282 28.71 -6.05 40.23
CA ILE A 282 28.94 -6.56 38.88
C ILE A 282 30.14 -5.82 38.28
N PRO A 283 31.17 -6.52 37.77
CA PRO A 283 32.27 -5.88 37.08
C PRO A 283 31.78 -5.11 35.86
N LEU A 284 32.16 -3.84 35.75
CA LEU A 284 31.73 -2.95 34.69
C LEU A 284 32.09 -3.47 33.29
N GLY A 285 33.17 -4.26 33.16
CA GLY A 285 33.52 -4.93 31.91
C GLY A 285 32.38 -5.80 31.35
N ILE A 286 31.63 -6.50 32.20
CA ILE A 286 30.46 -7.30 31.80
C ILE A 286 29.35 -6.40 31.26
N GLY A 287 29.07 -5.28 31.95
CA GLY A 287 28.09 -4.31 31.49
C GLY A 287 28.42 -3.74 30.11
N ILE A 288 29.70 -3.38 29.89
CA ILE A 288 30.18 -2.87 28.60
C ILE A 288 30.03 -3.94 27.50
N TRP A 289 30.47 -5.17 27.74
CA TRP A 289 30.39 -6.23 26.73
C TRP A 289 28.95 -6.65 26.42
N SER A 290 28.06 -6.69 27.42
CA SER A 290 26.64 -6.91 27.20
C SER A 290 25.97 -5.78 26.43
N PHE A 291 26.35 -4.52 26.70
CA PHE A 291 25.90 -3.39 25.90
C PHE A 291 26.34 -3.50 24.43
N ILE A 292 27.61 -3.83 24.19
CA ILE A 292 28.14 -4.03 22.82
C ILE A 292 27.41 -5.16 22.11
N GLY A 293 27.17 -6.29 22.78
CA GLY A 293 26.39 -7.40 22.23
C GLY A 293 24.98 -6.98 21.85
N SER A 294 24.28 -6.28 22.74
CA SER A 294 22.94 -5.77 22.47
C SER A 294 22.91 -4.74 21.34
N PHE A 295 23.95 -3.92 21.21
CA PHE A 295 24.06 -2.96 20.13
C PHE A 295 24.30 -3.66 18.78
N ALA A 296 25.13 -4.70 18.74
CA ALA A 296 25.35 -5.50 17.54
C ALA A 296 24.07 -6.22 17.07
N ALA A 297 23.25 -6.71 18.00
CA ALA A 297 21.94 -7.28 17.68
C ALA A 297 20.99 -6.24 17.07
N MET A 298 21.02 -5.02 17.62
CA MET A 298 20.25 -3.89 17.12
C MET A 298 20.65 -3.51 15.69
N LEU A 299 21.95 -3.40 15.39
CA LEU A 299 22.46 -3.17 14.03
C LEU A 299 22.04 -4.29 13.07
N THR A 300 22.14 -5.54 13.50
CA THR A 300 21.73 -6.71 12.70
C THR A 300 20.24 -6.64 12.35
N GLN A 301 19.41 -6.19 13.30
CA GLN A 301 17.97 -6.08 13.08
C GLN A 301 17.61 -4.93 12.14
N PHE A 302 18.33 -3.80 12.20
CA PHE A 302 18.20 -2.72 11.21
C PHE A 302 18.63 -3.13 9.80
N TYR A 303 19.59 -4.04 9.69
CA TYR A 303 20.00 -4.59 8.40
C TYR A 303 18.95 -5.55 7.82
N LYS A 304 18.28 -6.33 8.69
CA LYS A 304 17.34 -7.38 8.25
C LYS A 304 15.92 -6.89 7.99
N LYS A 305 15.45 -5.85 8.67
CA LYS A 305 14.07 -5.38 8.59
C LYS A 305 14.00 -3.92 8.19
N PRO A 306 13.09 -3.55 7.29
CA PRO A 306 12.90 -2.17 6.95
C PRO A 306 12.31 -1.36 8.11
N VAL A 307 12.63 -0.07 8.15
CA VAL A 307 12.29 0.86 9.23
C VAL A 307 10.77 0.97 9.48
N TYR A 308 9.94 0.69 8.48
CA TYR A 308 8.48 0.79 8.54
C TYR A 308 7.81 -0.29 9.40
N ASP A 309 8.42 -1.47 9.55
CA ASP A 309 7.86 -2.57 10.36
C ASP A 309 7.94 -2.31 11.88
N PHE A 310 8.71 -1.30 12.27
CA PHE A 310 8.97 -1.05 13.66
C PHE A 310 7.96 -0.05 14.23
N GLY A 311 6.70 -0.44 14.40
CA GLY A 311 5.65 0.44 14.96
C GLY A 311 6.01 1.07 16.33
N ASN A 312 6.83 0.37 17.14
CA ASN A 312 7.41 0.87 18.39
C ASN A 312 8.96 0.83 18.36
N THR A 313 9.60 1.15 17.22
CA THR A 313 11.07 1.08 17.08
C THR A 313 11.76 1.84 18.18
N LEU A 314 11.31 3.06 18.47
CA LEU A 314 12.01 3.93 19.41
C LEU A 314 12.06 3.31 20.81
N LYS A 315 10.94 2.74 21.28
CA LYS A 315 10.89 2.00 22.55
C LYS A 315 11.84 0.81 22.50
N TRP A 316 11.85 0.06 21.40
CA TRP A 316 12.71 -1.10 21.22
C TRP A 316 14.20 -0.74 21.19
N VAL A 317 14.57 0.33 20.48
CA VAL A 317 15.93 0.88 20.35
C VAL A 317 16.48 1.31 21.70
N ILE A 318 15.65 1.93 22.54
CA ILE A 318 16.07 2.39 23.87
C ILE A 318 16.09 1.22 24.85
N ILE A 319 15.08 0.35 24.83
CA ILE A 319 14.94 -0.72 25.83
C ILE A 319 15.93 -1.86 25.63
N ARG A 320 16.34 -2.14 24.38
CA ARG A 320 17.16 -3.32 24.08
C ARG A 320 18.57 -3.23 24.68
N PRO A 321 19.34 -2.14 24.53
CA PRO A 321 20.62 -1.97 25.22
C PRO A 321 20.52 -2.09 26.74
N VAL A 322 19.46 -1.53 27.33
CA VAL A 322 19.20 -1.63 28.77
C VAL A 322 18.93 -3.09 29.17
N LEU A 323 18.09 -3.79 28.41
CA LEU A 323 17.78 -5.21 28.66
C LEU A 323 19.03 -6.08 28.54
N GLY A 324 19.88 -5.83 27.54
CA GLY A 324 21.13 -6.57 27.36
C GLY A 324 22.07 -6.44 28.56
N VAL A 325 22.23 -5.22 29.10
CA VAL A 325 23.04 -4.98 30.31
C VAL A 325 22.44 -5.68 31.53
N VAL A 326 21.11 -5.59 31.73
CA VAL A 326 20.43 -6.22 32.87
C VAL A 326 20.52 -7.76 32.80
N MET A 327 20.31 -8.35 31.62
CA MET A 327 20.42 -9.80 31.43
C MET A 327 21.86 -10.29 31.56
N GLY A 328 22.83 -9.54 31.03
CA GLY A 328 24.25 -9.82 31.19
C GLY A 328 24.69 -9.86 32.66
N ALA A 329 24.24 -8.86 33.43
CA ALA A 329 24.44 -8.80 34.87
C ALA A 329 23.80 -10.00 35.60
N ALA A 330 22.55 -10.35 35.28
CA ALA A 330 21.85 -11.47 35.90
C ALA A 330 22.56 -12.81 35.65
N ILE A 331 22.98 -13.06 34.40
CA ILE A 331 23.70 -14.28 34.04
C ILE A 331 25.09 -14.31 34.66
N TYR A 332 25.78 -13.16 34.76
CA TYR A 332 27.04 -13.10 35.48
C TYR A 332 26.87 -13.49 36.96
N LEU A 333 25.86 -12.97 37.66
CA LEU A 333 25.61 -13.33 39.06
C LEU A 333 25.26 -14.82 39.22
N ALA A 334 24.47 -15.37 38.28
CA ALA A 334 24.13 -16.79 38.27
C ALA A 334 25.36 -17.68 38.05
N LEU A 335 26.21 -17.32 37.08
CA LEU A 335 27.44 -18.04 36.79
C LEU A 335 28.44 -17.91 37.93
N PHE A 336 28.63 -16.71 38.48
CA PHE A 336 29.50 -16.50 39.64
C PHE A 336 29.08 -17.38 40.82
N SER A 337 27.77 -17.44 41.10
CA SER A 337 27.19 -18.30 42.16
C SER A 337 27.41 -19.79 41.89
N LEU A 338 27.44 -20.21 40.62
CA LEU A 338 27.62 -21.61 40.22
C LEU A 338 29.11 -22.02 40.12
N VAL A 339 29.99 -21.07 39.76
CA VAL A 339 31.42 -21.28 39.44
C VAL A 339 32.35 -21.11 40.64
N LEU A 340 31.86 -20.58 41.76
CA LEU A 340 32.60 -20.47 43.04
C LEU A 340 33.25 -21.79 43.54
N THR A 341 32.99 -22.93 42.89
CA THR A 341 33.59 -24.25 43.11
C THR A 341 34.83 -24.60 42.26
N GLY A 342 35.20 -23.83 41.22
CA GLY A 342 36.27 -24.21 40.28
C GLY A 342 37.41 -23.19 40.15
N LYS A 343 38.56 -23.43 40.82
CA LYS A 343 39.80 -22.64 40.64
C LYS A 343 40.33 -22.84 39.21
N ASN A 344 40.64 -21.72 38.52
CA ASN A 344 41.17 -21.59 37.15
C ASN A 344 40.11 -21.53 36.03
N GLN A 345 39.35 -20.44 35.99
CA GLN A 345 38.57 -20.11 34.80
C GLN A 345 39.25 -19.06 33.94
N ASN A 346 39.16 -19.24 32.62
CA ASN A 346 39.60 -18.26 31.64
C ASN A 346 38.90 -16.93 31.87
N GLU A 347 39.70 -15.94 32.16
CA GLU A 347 39.32 -14.55 32.44
C GLU A 347 38.43 -13.90 31.34
N LEU A 348 38.55 -14.35 30.09
CA LEU A 348 37.77 -13.89 28.94
C LEU A 348 36.37 -14.52 28.83
N LEU A 349 36.15 -15.69 29.44
CA LEU A 349 34.91 -16.44 29.30
C LEU A 349 33.67 -15.65 29.80
N PRO A 350 33.70 -15.00 30.97
CA PRO A 350 32.55 -14.22 31.46
C PRO A 350 32.21 -13.05 30.55
N LEU A 351 33.22 -12.41 29.94
CA LEU A 351 33.04 -11.27 29.01
C LEU A 351 32.40 -11.74 27.70
N LEU A 352 32.85 -12.88 27.17
CA LEU A 352 32.28 -13.48 25.96
C LEU A 352 30.83 -13.91 26.19
N VAL A 353 30.52 -14.52 27.34
CA VAL A 353 29.15 -14.88 27.70
C VAL A 353 28.29 -13.63 27.83
N ALA A 354 28.79 -12.59 28.52
CA ALA A 354 28.10 -11.31 28.65
C ALA A 354 27.75 -10.69 27.29
N PHE A 355 28.67 -10.76 26.32
CA PHE A 355 28.41 -10.34 24.94
C PHE A 355 27.29 -11.15 24.28
N PHE A 356 27.36 -12.47 24.31
CA PHE A 356 26.34 -13.32 23.66
C PHE A 356 24.96 -13.19 24.30
N VAL A 357 24.90 -13.01 25.61
CA VAL A 357 23.68 -12.69 26.36
C VAL A 357 23.09 -11.37 25.89
N GLY A 358 23.91 -10.32 25.79
CA GLY A 358 23.46 -9.05 25.23
C GLY A 358 22.99 -9.17 23.78
N TYR A 359 23.67 -10.00 22.97
CA TYR A 359 23.37 -10.17 21.56
C TYR A 359 22.08 -10.96 21.30
N SER A 360 21.82 -12.02 22.07
CA SER A 360 20.76 -12.98 21.80
C SER A 360 19.84 -13.20 22.99
N ASP A 361 18.58 -12.77 22.83
CA ASP A 361 17.51 -13.03 23.79
C ASP A 361 17.29 -14.54 23.95
N THR A 362 17.31 -15.30 22.84
CA THR A 362 17.14 -16.75 22.86
C THR A 362 18.23 -17.44 23.66
N PHE A 363 19.49 -17.03 23.46
CA PHE A 363 20.63 -17.56 24.21
C PHE A 363 20.49 -17.29 25.71
N THR A 364 20.00 -16.10 26.08
CA THR A 364 19.72 -15.72 27.47
C THR A 364 18.69 -16.67 28.10
N PHE A 365 17.57 -16.92 27.40
CA PHE A 365 16.53 -17.84 27.90
C PHE A 365 17.03 -19.28 28.00
N ASP A 366 17.84 -19.75 27.04
CA ASP A 366 18.41 -21.09 27.07
C ASP A 366 19.37 -21.29 28.25
N ILE A 367 20.23 -20.30 28.53
CA ILE A 367 21.10 -20.33 29.71
C ILE A 367 20.27 -20.33 30.99
N LEU A 368 19.25 -19.49 31.08
CA LEU A 368 18.40 -19.39 32.26
C LEU A 368 17.65 -20.70 32.54
N ASN A 369 17.10 -21.33 31.50
CA ASN A 369 16.47 -22.64 31.60
C ASN A 369 17.46 -23.73 32.01
N SER A 370 18.68 -23.69 31.47
CA SER A 370 19.75 -24.64 31.83
C SER A 370 20.17 -24.49 33.30
N THR A 371 20.40 -23.26 33.75
CA THR A 371 20.75 -22.97 35.15
C THR A 371 19.62 -23.35 36.12
N GLN A 372 18.36 -23.07 35.77
CA GLN A 372 17.20 -23.53 36.55
C GLN A 372 17.17 -25.05 36.69
N ARG A 373 17.45 -25.81 35.63
CA ARG A 373 17.52 -27.28 35.68
C ARG A 373 18.64 -27.78 36.57
N VAL A 374 19.83 -27.17 36.49
CA VAL A 374 20.97 -27.54 37.35
C VAL A 374 20.64 -27.28 38.82
N ILE A 375 20.09 -26.09 39.13
CA ILE A 375 19.64 -25.74 40.48
C ILE A 375 18.56 -26.72 40.96
N ALA A 376 17.53 -26.97 40.16
CA ALA A 376 16.49 -27.93 40.50
C ALA A 376 17.08 -29.32 40.80
N ASN A 377 18.01 -29.81 39.99
CA ASN A 377 18.65 -31.12 40.21
C ASN A 377 19.51 -31.15 41.49
N LEU A 378 20.15 -30.04 41.85
CA LEU A 378 20.93 -29.92 43.10
C LEU A 378 20.03 -29.97 44.34
N PHE A 379 18.82 -29.42 44.27
CA PHE A 379 17.88 -29.35 45.41
C PHE A 379 16.83 -30.48 45.43
N SER A 380 16.60 -31.17 44.31
CA SER A 380 15.58 -32.23 44.20
C SER A 380 16.09 -33.64 44.55
N ASN A 381 17.38 -33.80 44.88
CA ASN A 381 17.95 -35.04 45.39
C ASN A 381 18.31 -34.95 46.89
N PRO A 382 17.33 -34.95 47.81
CA PRO A 382 17.58 -35.23 49.22
C PRO A 382 17.53 -36.75 49.43
N SER A 383 18.45 -37.51 48.83
CA SER A 383 18.59 -38.95 49.10
C SER A 383 19.81 -39.19 49.97
N GLU A 384 19.55 -39.12 51.27
CA GLU A 384 20.42 -39.36 52.44
C GLU A 384 21.20 -40.69 52.39
N ASP A 385 20.85 -41.62 51.49
CA ASP A 385 21.46 -42.95 51.38
C ASP A 385 22.60 -43.07 50.34
N SER A 386 22.87 -42.04 49.53
CA SER A 386 23.85 -42.14 48.43
C SER A 386 25.28 -41.64 48.77
N ILE A 387 25.48 -41.00 49.93
CA ILE A 387 26.75 -40.35 50.27
C ILE A 387 27.87 -41.36 50.65
N LYS A 388 27.55 -42.64 50.91
CA LYS A 388 28.59 -43.61 51.33
C LYS A 388 29.41 -44.25 50.20
N ASN A 389 29.00 -44.19 48.92
CA ASN A 389 29.59 -45.07 47.90
C ASN A 389 30.01 -44.44 46.56
N ASN A 390 30.15 -43.11 46.42
CA ASN A 390 30.63 -42.58 45.14
C ASN A 390 31.61 -41.39 45.28
N PRO A 391 32.92 -41.61 45.13
CA PRO A 391 33.87 -40.52 45.05
C PRO A 391 33.76 -39.84 43.67
N ALA A 392 33.38 -38.57 43.70
CA ALA A 392 33.65 -37.53 42.70
C ALA A 392 33.51 -37.93 41.22
N GLN A 393 32.31 -37.71 40.64
CA GLN A 393 32.21 -37.43 39.21
C GLN A 393 31.90 -35.95 38.98
N PRO A 394 32.70 -35.22 38.17
CA PRO A 394 32.41 -33.84 37.81
C PRO A 394 31.17 -33.80 36.91
N VAL A 395 30.24 -32.91 37.25
CA VAL A 395 29.05 -32.61 36.45
C VAL A 395 29.49 -31.89 35.18
N TYR A 396 29.53 -32.60 34.04
CA TYR A 396 29.73 -31.98 32.74
C TYR A 396 28.42 -31.37 32.25
N VAL A 397 28.44 -30.07 31.98
CA VAL A 397 27.38 -29.36 31.27
C VAL A 397 27.42 -29.81 29.82
N VAL A 398 26.50 -30.70 29.41
CA VAL A 398 26.35 -31.10 28.01
C VAL A 398 25.63 -29.96 27.29
N ALA A 399 26.25 -29.42 26.24
CA ALA A 399 25.64 -28.40 25.39
C ALA A 399 24.32 -28.93 24.78
N PRO A 400 23.25 -28.12 24.70
CA PRO A 400 22.01 -28.55 24.09
C PRO A 400 22.25 -28.89 22.63
N ASN A 401 21.95 -30.14 22.26
CA ASN A 401 22.01 -30.61 20.90
C ASN A 401 20.89 -29.91 20.12
N ASN A 402 21.24 -28.95 19.24
CA ASN A 402 20.31 -28.31 18.34
C ASN A 402 19.70 -29.39 17.43
N THR A 403 18.51 -29.86 17.78
CA THR A 403 17.72 -30.74 16.93
C THR A 403 17.27 -29.90 15.75
N GLN A 404 17.95 -30.03 14.63
CA GLN A 404 17.49 -29.49 13.36
C GLN A 404 16.09 -30.02 13.10
N ALA A 405 15.14 -29.11 12.90
CA ALA A 405 13.81 -29.44 12.42
C ALA A 405 13.96 -30.15 11.06
N THR A 406 13.63 -31.43 11.04
CA THR A 406 13.48 -32.23 9.82
C THR A 406 12.41 -31.57 8.93
N PRO A 407 12.67 -31.32 7.64
CA PRO A 407 11.63 -30.87 6.74
C PRO A 407 10.61 -32.00 6.55
N VAL A 408 9.36 -31.71 6.89
CA VAL A 408 8.22 -32.58 6.60
C VAL A 408 8.06 -32.64 5.07
N VAL A 409 8.39 -33.79 4.50
CA VAL A 409 8.09 -34.15 3.11
C VAL A 409 6.60 -34.47 3.02
N PRO A 410 5.80 -33.79 2.18
CA PRO A 410 4.43 -34.22 1.92
C PRO A 410 4.45 -35.45 1.01
N SER A 411 3.83 -36.53 1.47
CA SER A 411 3.55 -37.72 0.68
C SER A 411 2.70 -37.37 -0.54
N ALA A 412 3.21 -37.70 -1.73
CA ALA A 412 2.46 -37.65 -2.97
C ALA A 412 1.50 -38.85 -3.05
N THR A 413 0.22 -38.57 -3.28
CA THR A 413 -0.76 -39.57 -3.73
C THR A 413 -0.74 -39.58 -5.26
N ALA A 414 -0.33 -40.71 -5.82
CA ALA A 414 -0.45 -41.03 -7.24
C ALA A 414 -1.93 -41.20 -7.63
N THR A 415 -2.32 -40.80 -8.85
CA THR A 415 -3.25 -41.53 -9.76
C THR A 415 -3.27 -40.88 -11.15
N THR A 416 -2.93 -41.72 -12.15
CA THR A 416 -3.25 -41.75 -13.60
C THR A 416 -2.89 -40.61 -14.56
N THR A 417 -1.87 -40.91 -15.38
CA THR A 417 -1.85 -40.92 -16.85
C THR A 417 -3.10 -40.47 -17.61
N ASN A 418 -2.93 -39.48 -18.49
CA ASN A 418 -3.38 -39.63 -19.88
C ASN A 418 -2.49 -38.83 -20.85
N THR A 419 -1.96 -39.56 -21.83
CA THR A 419 -1.14 -39.13 -22.97
C THR A 419 -1.98 -38.43 -24.03
N ASN A 420 -1.48 -37.34 -24.61
CA ASN A 420 -1.33 -37.18 -26.08
C ASN A 420 -0.63 -35.86 -26.46
N SER A 421 0.54 -36.05 -27.11
CA SER A 421 1.06 -35.38 -28.32
C SER A 421 0.73 -33.91 -28.59
N ALA A 422 1.75 -33.06 -28.73
CA ALA A 422 2.47 -32.87 -30.00
C ALA A 422 3.55 -31.77 -29.86
N ALA A 423 4.72 -32.07 -30.40
CA ALA A 423 5.87 -31.18 -30.47
C ALA A 423 5.68 -30.12 -31.56
N ILE A 424 6.05 -28.87 -31.28
CA ILE A 424 6.48 -27.88 -32.27
C ILE A 424 7.72 -27.18 -31.73
N THR A 425 8.85 -27.52 -32.33
CA THR A 425 10.10 -26.76 -32.32
C THR A 425 9.96 -25.49 -33.15
N THR A 426 10.37 -24.35 -32.61
CA THR A 426 10.91 -23.25 -33.43
C THR A 426 11.84 -22.39 -32.57
N ALA A 427 13.09 -22.35 -33.01
CA ALA A 427 14.09 -21.38 -32.60
C ALA A 427 13.70 -20.00 -33.17
N ASP A 428 13.93 -18.93 -32.41
CA ASP A 428 14.76 -17.81 -32.89
C ASP A 428 14.90 -16.68 -31.86
N ASN A 429 16.15 -16.27 -31.71
CA ASN A 429 16.69 -14.92 -31.54
C ASN A 429 16.19 -14.01 -30.41
N ILE A 430 17.05 -13.93 -29.39
CA ILE A 430 17.14 -12.88 -28.38
C ILE A 430 17.82 -11.64 -29.01
N PRO A 431 17.23 -10.44 -28.91
CA PRO A 431 18.00 -9.21 -28.85
C PRO A 431 18.03 -8.66 -27.43
N THR A 432 19.23 -8.33 -27.00
CA THR A 432 19.61 -7.58 -25.80
C THR A 432 18.79 -6.28 -25.65
N PRO A 433 18.35 -5.91 -24.43
CA PRO A 433 17.83 -4.56 -24.19
C PRO A 433 18.99 -3.57 -24.12
N MET A 434 18.91 -2.53 -24.95
CA MET A 434 19.74 -1.32 -24.88
C MET A 434 19.37 -0.50 -23.63
N ASP A 435 20.40 0.05 -23.00
CA ASP A 435 20.36 1.11 -22.00
C ASP A 435 19.71 2.38 -22.57
N ASP A 436 18.57 2.79 -22.00
CA ASP A 436 18.01 4.12 -22.16
C ASP A 436 18.11 4.88 -20.83
N ASN A 437 19.32 5.31 -20.50
CA ASN A 437 19.58 6.38 -19.54
C ASN A 437 19.83 7.67 -20.32
N HIS A 438 18.74 8.34 -20.73
CA HIS A 438 18.80 9.72 -21.21
C HIS A 438 17.64 10.53 -20.64
N LEU A 439 18.01 11.71 -20.12
CA LEU A 439 17.21 12.89 -19.80
C LEU A 439 16.50 12.90 -18.43
N LEU A 440 17.09 13.63 -17.49
CA LEU A 440 16.77 15.05 -17.30
C LEU A 440 17.79 15.69 -16.34
N GLY A 441 18.68 16.50 -16.92
CA GLY A 441 19.42 17.52 -16.18
C GLY A 441 18.45 18.65 -15.83
N LEU A 442 18.28 18.91 -14.54
CA LEU A 442 17.76 20.17 -14.05
C LEU A 442 18.94 21.13 -13.96
N ASN A 443 18.96 22.11 -14.87
CA ASN A 443 19.77 23.30 -14.70
C ASN A 443 19.20 24.09 -13.52
N GLU A 444 20.00 24.21 -12.48
CA GLU A 444 20.01 25.36 -11.59
C GLU A 444 20.56 26.59 -12.35
N ASP A 445 20.22 27.77 -11.85
CA ASP A 445 20.74 29.11 -12.16
C ASP A 445 20.10 29.90 -13.32
N GLU A 446 19.22 30.85 -12.95
CA GLU A 446 19.37 32.32 -13.17
C GLU A 446 18.02 33.07 -13.07
N LYS A 447 17.65 33.53 -11.86
CA LYS A 447 17.43 34.95 -11.49
C LYS A 447 16.75 35.10 -10.14
#